data_AF-A0A6G0IE82-F1
#
_entry.id   AF-A0A6G0IE82-F1
#
_cell.length_a   1.000
_cell.length_b   1.000
_cell.length_c   1.000
_cell.angle_alpha   90.00
_cell.angle_beta   90.00
_cell.angle_gamma   90.00
#
_symmetry.space_group_name_H-M   'P 1'
#
loop_
_entity.id
_entity.type
_entity.pdbx_description
1 polymer ?
#
loop_
_entity_poly.entity_id
_entity_poly.type
_entity_poly.pdbx_seq_one_letter_code
_entity_poly.pdbx_strand_id
1 'polypeptide(L)'
;MRTIKKKKLTFDFRRNMVLDLQQSSNVLSLFPRFKDVKGLVEQDFVLMFGEDVSGKFLEKWTTAFKKKIIQQCRKLPSTSELENLLLAADNPEDGTEVDDDIGTNIQEHLDSITSSAQPYLLALGRNKKTVHQFFVILDKNAISCRSASALGAFDELFKVHYVFATTYNPMLYNMFTFIQTTVYNIDVGKVKESPGVAEVRARLLH
;
A
#
# COMPACT_ATOMS: atom_id res chain seq x y z
N MET A 1 16.23 26.96 -5.47
CA MET A 1 16.83 26.26 -6.64
C MET A 1 17.87 25.18 -6.28
N ARG A 2 18.83 25.40 -5.35
CA ARG A 2 19.85 24.39 -4.96
C ARG A 2 19.27 23.13 -4.30
N THR A 3 18.27 23.26 -3.43
CA THR A 3 17.65 22.13 -2.71
C THR A 3 16.90 21.16 -3.63
N ILE A 4 16.20 21.68 -4.64
CA ILE A 4 15.45 20.88 -5.62
C ILE A 4 16.41 20.05 -6.48
N LYS A 5 17.51 20.66 -6.96
CA LYS A 5 18.54 19.94 -7.72
C LYS A 5 19.17 18.82 -6.90
N LYS A 6 19.47 19.07 -5.61
CA LYS A 6 20.04 18.06 -4.71
C LYS A 6 19.05 16.88 -4.47
N LYS A 7 17.77 17.18 -4.22
CA LYS A 7 16.73 16.15 -4.06
C LYS A 7 16.60 15.26 -5.31
N LYS A 8 16.62 15.87 -6.50
CA LYS A 8 16.54 15.14 -7.77
C LYS A 8 17.75 14.20 -7.98
N LEU A 9 18.96 14.68 -7.74
CA LEU A 9 20.17 13.84 -7.82
C LEU A 9 20.14 12.65 -6.86
N THR A 10 19.69 12.88 -5.61
CA THR A 10 19.53 11.80 -4.62
C THR A 10 18.43 10.80 -5.01
N PHE A 11 17.38 11.26 -5.69
CA PHE A 11 16.36 10.39 -6.26
C PHE A 11 16.90 9.55 -7.42
N ASP A 12 17.58 10.15 -8.40
CA ASP A 12 18.12 9.44 -9.56
C ASP A 12 19.12 8.35 -9.13
N PHE A 13 20.01 8.68 -8.19
CA PHE A 13 20.96 7.73 -7.62
C PHE A 13 20.25 6.55 -6.91
N ARG A 14 19.24 6.85 -6.07
CA ARG A 14 18.41 5.81 -5.43
C ARG A 14 17.71 4.93 -6.45
N ARG A 15 17.13 5.53 -7.48
CA ARG A 15 16.36 4.79 -8.49
C ARG A 15 17.22 3.83 -9.28
N ASN A 16 18.42 4.25 -9.67
CA ASN A 16 19.37 3.37 -10.37
C ASN A 16 19.75 2.16 -9.51
N MET A 17 19.95 2.37 -8.21
CA MET A 17 20.31 1.30 -7.29
C MET A 17 19.17 0.33 -7.00
N VAL A 18 17.93 0.84 -6.88
CA VAL A 18 16.72 0.01 -6.75
C VAL A 18 16.54 -0.93 -7.94
N LEU A 19 16.91 -0.47 -9.15
CA LEU A 19 16.80 -1.25 -10.37
C LEU A 19 18.01 -2.17 -10.62
N ASP A 20 19.06 -2.05 -9.82
CA ASP A 20 20.24 -2.93 -9.89
C ASP A 20 19.98 -4.21 -9.09
N LEU A 21 19.93 -5.34 -9.79
CA LEU A 21 19.66 -6.67 -9.21
C LEU A 21 20.66 -7.10 -8.13
N GLN A 22 21.88 -6.55 -8.12
CA GLN A 22 22.90 -6.85 -7.12
C GLN A 22 22.80 -5.96 -5.88
N GLN A 23 22.18 -4.79 -5.99
CA GLN A 23 22.16 -3.77 -4.94
C GLN A 23 20.77 -3.50 -4.36
N SER A 24 19.70 -3.94 -5.01
CA SER A 24 18.31 -3.66 -4.62
C SER A 24 17.97 -4.08 -3.19
N SER A 25 18.50 -5.22 -2.73
CA SER A 25 18.31 -5.72 -1.35
C SER A 25 18.99 -4.85 -0.28
N ASN A 26 19.94 -3.99 -0.67
CA ASN A 26 20.70 -3.13 0.23
C ASN A 26 20.16 -1.68 0.27
N VAL A 27 19.07 -1.39 -0.43
CA VAL A 27 18.55 -0.01 -0.55
C VAL A 27 18.22 0.60 0.81
N LEU A 28 17.55 -0.13 1.69
CA LEU A 28 17.20 0.37 3.02
C LEU A 28 18.39 0.42 3.99
N SER A 29 19.49 -0.26 3.67
CA SER A 29 20.76 -0.15 4.41
C SER A 29 21.53 1.12 4.02
N LEU A 30 21.55 1.47 2.73
CA LEU A 30 22.23 2.65 2.21
C LEU A 30 21.42 3.94 2.36
N PHE A 31 20.09 3.82 2.41
CA PHE A 31 19.16 4.94 2.63
C PHE A 31 18.31 4.72 3.89
N PRO A 32 18.94 4.67 5.08
CA PRO A 32 18.24 4.35 6.33
C PRO A 32 17.16 5.36 6.68
N ARG A 33 17.23 6.58 6.10
CA ARG A 33 16.23 7.64 6.33
C ARG A 33 14.81 7.26 5.90
N PHE A 34 14.64 6.26 5.02
CA PHE A 34 13.31 5.73 4.73
C PHE A 34 12.64 5.09 5.95
N LYS A 35 13.42 4.62 6.94
CA LYS A 35 12.88 3.96 8.15
C LYS A 35 12.30 4.98 9.13
N ASP A 36 12.96 6.12 9.32
CA ASP A 36 12.61 7.10 10.36
C ASP A 36 12.03 8.43 9.84
N VAL A 37 12.21 8.78 8.56
CA VAL A 37 11.66 10.01 7.97
C VAL A 37 10.36 9.73 7.21
N LYS A 38 9.25 10.11 7.83
CA LYS A 38 7.91 9.95 7.26
C LYS A 38 7.73 10.70 5.93
N GLY A 39 7.25 9.96 4.93
CA GLY A 39 6.87 10.44 3.60
C GLY A 39 8.04 10.75 2.66
N LEU A 40 9.21 10.14 2.87
CA LEU A 40 10.19 9.99 1.79
C LEU A 40 9.67 9.12 0.64
N VAL A 41 8.87 8.09 0.94
CA VAL A 41 8.17 7.29 -0.08
C VAL A 41 7.28 8.17 -0.93
N GLU A 42 6.46 9.01 -0.28
CA GLU A 42 5.60 9.98 -0.97
C GLU A 42 6.42 10.92 -1.86
N GLN A 43 7.51 11.48 -1.33
CA GLN A 43 8.36 12.39 -2.08
C GLN A 43 8.91 11.74 -3.35
N ASP A 44 9.39 10.49 -3.26
CA ASP A 44 9.95 9.79 -4.41
C ASP A 44 8.88 9.37 -5.41
N PHE A 45 7.71 8.95 -4.93
CA PHE A 45 6.57 8.64 -5.79
C PHE A 45 6.09 9.88 -6.55
N VAL A 46 6.03 11.05 -5.92
CA VAL A 46 5.76 12.34 -6.58
C VAL A 46 6.83 12.67 -7.63
N LEU A 47 8.11 12.37 -7.37
CA LEU A 47 9.16 12.56 -8.38
C LEU A 47 9.01 11.61 -9.59
N MET A 48 8.41 10.44 -9.41
CA MET A 48 8.14 9.48 -10.48
C MET A 48 6.90 9.85 -11.31
N PHE A 49 5.82 10.28 -10.67
CA PHE A 49 4.49 10.38 -11.32
C PHE A 49 3.83 11.76 -11.25
N GLY A 50 4.37 12.70 -10.47
CA GLY A 50 3.79 14.03 -10.24
C GLY A 50 2.71 14.05 -9.15
N GLU A 51 2.45 15.23 -8.58
CA GLU A 51 1.50 15.42 -7.47
C GLU A 51 0.08 14.98 -7.84
N ASP A 52 -0.37 15.32 -9.05
CA ASP A 52 -1.68 14.93 -9.58
C ASP A 52 -1.90 13.41 -9.59
N VAL A 53 -0.87 12.60 -9.86
CA VAL A 53 -1.02 11.14 -9.82
C VAL A 53 -0.96 10.65 -8.39
N SER A 54 -0.05 11.17 -7.58
CA SER A 54 0.16 10.76 -6.18
C SER A 54 -1.06 10.93 -5.28
N GLY A 55 -1.89 11.94 -5.52
CA GLY A 55 -3.10 12.24 -4.73
C GLY A 55 -4.33 11.38 -5.08
N LYS A 56 -4.37 10.79 -6.28
CA LYS A 56 -5.61 10.20 -6.84
C LYS A 56 -6.29 9.17 -5.98
N PHE A 57 -5.52 8.32 -5.30
CA PHE A 57 -6.12 7.26 -4.49
C PHE A 57 -6.95 7.81 -3.36
N LEU A 58 -6.37 8.69 -2.54
CA LEU A 58 -7.08 9.29 -1.41
C LEU A 58 -8.21 10.22 -1.86
N GLU A 59 -8.02 10.96 -2.95
CA GLU A 59 -9.04 11.85 -3.53
C GLU A 59 -10.27 11.09 -4.03
N LYS A 60 -10.06 9.96 -4.71
CA LYS A 60 -11.13 9.20 -5.36
C LYS A 60 -11.73 8.11 -4.48
N TRP A 61 -11.01 7.61 -3.47
CA TRP A 61 -11.46 6.41 -2.73
C TRP A 61 -12.84 6.62 -2.11
N THR A 62 -13.00 7.67 -1.31
CA THR A 62 -14.25 7.94 -0.59
C THR A 62 -15.39 8.35 -1.52
N THR A 63 -15.08 9.11 -2.57
CA THR A 63 -16.08 9.78 -3.42
C THR A 63 -16.52 8.92 -4.62
N ALA A 64 -15.60 8.20 -5.24
CA ALA A 64 -15.85 7.46 -6.48
C ALA A 64 -15.97 5.94 -6.28
N PHE A 65 -15.23 5.37 -5.31
CA PHE A 65 -15.06 3.91 -5.21
C PHE A 65 -15.77 3.29 -4.01
N LYS A 66 -15.60 3.81 -2.79
CA LYS A 66 -16.03 3.16 -1.53
C LYS A 66 -17.48 2.67 -1.59
N LYS A 67 -18.42 3.56 -1.92
CA LYS A 67 -19.85 3.23 -1.99
C LYS A 67 -20.15 2.17 -3.06
N LYS A 68 -19.52 2.27 -4.23
CA LYS A 68 -19.74 1.32 -5.34
C LYS A 68 -19.18 -0.06 -5.03
N ILE A 69 -18.00 -0.13 -4.40
CA ILE A 69 -17.40 -1.39 -3.94
C ILE A 69 -18.34 -2.07 -2.94
N ILE A 70 -18.80 -1.36 -1.91
CA ILE A 70 -19.74 -1.91 -0.92
C ILE A 70 -21.03 -2.42 -1.60
N GLN A 71 -21.58 -1.68 -2.57
CA GLN A 71 -22.75 -2.11 -3.34
C GLN A 71 -22.50 -3.37 -4.18
N GLN A 72 -21.30 -3.54 -4.74
CA GLN A 72 -20.95 -4.75 -5.47
C GLN A 72 -20.75 -5.93 -4.52
N CYS A 73 -20.12 -5.73 -3.37
CA CYS A 73 -19.95 -6.74 -2.32
C CYS A 73 -21.30 -7.30 -1.85
N ARG A 74 -22.33 -6.45 -1.71
CA ARG A 74 -23.70 -6.89 -1.36
C ARG A 74 -24.38 -7.80 -2.38
N LYS A 75 -23.85 -7.90 -3.61
CA LYS A 75 -24.38 -8.79 -4.67
C LYS A 75 -23.66 -10.14 -4.71
N LEU A 76 -22.59 -10.31 -3.94
CA LEU A 76 -21.85 -11.56 -3.88
C LEU A 76 -22.61 -12.58 -3.01
N PRO A 77 -22.38 -13.89 -3.20
CA PRO A 77 -22.87 -14.91 -2.29
C PRO A 77 -22.45 -14.59 -0.85
N SER A 78 -23.39 -14.69 0.09
CA SER A 78 -23.11 -14.37 1.49
C SER A 78 -22.15 -15.38 2.11
N THR A 79 -21.12 -14.87 2.80
CA THR A 79 -20.24 -15.65 3.68
C THR A 79 -20.09 -14.89 4.99
N SER A 80 -19.77 -15.59 6.07
CA SER A 80 -19.58 -14.97 7.39
C SER A 80 -18.53 -13.84 7.36
N GLU A 81 -17.45 -14.02 6.60
CA GLU A 81 -16.41 -13.01 6.41
C GLU A 81 -16.94 -11.78 5.66
N LEU A 82 -17.72 -12.00 4.60
CA LEU A 82 -18.31 -10.91 3.82
C LEU A 82 -19.34 -10.12 4.65
N GLU A 83 -20.17 -10.80 5.43
CA GLU A 83 -21.14 -10.16 6.33
C GLU A 83 -20.43 -9.30 7.38
N ASN A 84 -19.38 -9.82 8.03
CA ASN A 84 -18.58 -9.07 8.99
C ASN A 84 -17.93 -7.83 8.36
N LEU A 85 -17.41 -7.94 7.13
CA LEU A 85 -16.82 -6.81 6.40
C LEU A 85 -17.88 -5.76 6.03
N LEU A 86 -19.08 -6.18 5.63
CA LEU A 86 -20.18 -5.26 5.31
C LEU A 86 -20.69 -4.54 6.56
N LEU A 87 -20.82 -5.25 7.69
CA LEU A 87 -21.17 -4.67 8.99
C LEU A 87 -20.15 -3.61 9.41
N ALA A 88 -18.85 -3.92 9.35
CA ALA A 88 -17.80 -2.96 9.67
C ALA A 88 -17.75 -1.76 8.72
N ALA A 89 -18.15 -1.95 7.45
CA ALA A 89 -18.21 -0.87 6.47
C ALA A 89 -19.39 0.08 6.70
N ASP A 90 -20.52 -0.43 7.20
CA ASP A 90 -21.73 0.35 7.50
C ASP A 90 -21.64 1.01 8.89
N ASN A 91 -21.17 0.28 9.91
CA ASN A 91 -21.00 0.73 11.29
C ASN A 91 -19.56 0.45 11.78
N PRO A 92 -18.65 1.44 11.69
CA PRO A 92 -17.24 1.26 12.08
C PRO A 92 -17.02 0.89 13.56
N GLU A 93 -18.00 1.13 14.44
CA GLU A 93 -17.91 0.88 15.88
C GLU A 93 -18.24 -0.58 16.26
N ASP A 94 -19.02 -1.28 15.44
CA ASP A 94 -19.57 -2.62 15.69
C ASP A 94 -18.69 -3.76 15.18
N GLY A 95 -17.47 -3.47 14.68
CA GLY A 95 -16.55 -4.51 14.21
C GLY A 95 -16.30 -5.56 15.29
N THR A 96 -16.65 -6.82 15.01
CA THR A 96 -16.43 -7.95 15.91
C THR A 96 -14.94 -8.23 16.06
N GLU A 97 -14.46 -8.32 17.31
CA GLU A 97 -13.08 -8.71 17.61
C GLU A 97 -12.94 -10.21 17.37
N VAL A 98 -12.28 -10.58 16.27
CA VAL A 98 -11.69 -11.92 16.16
C VAL A 98 -10.39 -11.87 16.96
N ASP A 99 -10.42 -12.52 18.13
CA ASP A 99 -9.28 -12.68 19.04
C ASP A 99 -8.25 -13.57 18.35
N ASP A 100 -7.19 -12.95 17.84
CA ASP A 100 -6.04 -13.65 17.27
C ASP A 100 -4.77 -13.05 17.86
N ASP A 101 -4.07 -13.91 18.60
CA ASP A 101 -2.70 -13.87 19.09
C ASP A 101 -2.25 -12.65 19.92
N ILE A 102 -1.44 -12.93 20.96
CA ILE A 102 -0.78 -11.89 21.75
C ILE A 102 0.20 -11.16 20.82
N GLY A 103 -0.07 -9.89 20.53
CA GLY A 103 0.80 -9.07 19.70
C GLY A 103 2.25 -9.05 20.23
N THR A 104 3.23 -9.09 19.33
CA THR A 104 4.66 -8.96 19.65
C THR A 104 5.15 -7.53 19.37
N ASN A 105 6.34 -7.17 19.86
CA ASN A 105 6.96 -5.91 19.48
C ASN A 105 7.52 -5.96 18.04
N ILE A 106 7.78 -4.79 17.47
CA ILE A 106 8.21 -4.68 16.07
C ILE A 106 9.54 -5.41 15.82
N GLN A 107 10.49 -5.36 16.75
CA GLN A 107 11.80 -5.96 16.54
C GLN A 107 11.73 -7.48 16.54
N GLU A 108 11.02 -8.06 17.52
CA GLU A 108 10.76 -9.51 17.57
C GLU A 108 10.03 -10.00 16.32
N HIS A 109 9.03 -9.25 15.84
CA HIS A 109 8.38 -9.54 14.57
C HIS A 109 9.39 -9.56 13.41
N LEU A 110 10.23 -8.52 13.29
CA LEU A 110 11.24 -8.44 12.22
C LEU A 110 12.26 -9.59 12.28
N ASP A 111 12.70 -9.97 13.48
CA ASP A 111 13.66 -11.05 13.70
C ASP A 111 13.08 -12.43 13.35
N SER A 112 11.76 -12.61 13.51
CA SER A 112 11.03 -13.83 13.14
C SER A 112 10.89 -14.04 11.61
N ILE A 113 11.11 -12.99 10.81
CA ILE A 113 10.95 -13.06 9.35
C ILE A 113 12.08 -13.91 8.77
N THR A 114 11.74 -15.11 8.26
CA THR A 114 12.71 -16.05 7.69
C THR A 114 12.94 -15.85 6.19
N SER A 115 11.95 -15.33 5.46
CA SER A 115 12.02 -15.09 4.02
C SER A 115 11.66 -13.64 3.68
N SER A 116 12.16 -13.11 2.57
CA SER A 116 11.68 -11.81 2.08
C SER A 116 10.23 -11.98 1.64
N ALA A 117 9.33 -11.29 2.34
CA ALA A 117 7.94 -11.17 1.94
C ALA A 117 7.77 -9.88 1.12
N GLN A 118 6.93 -9.94 0.10
CA GLN A 118 6.45 -8.76 -0.61
C GLN A 118 5.93 -7.74 0.38
N PRO A 119 6.11 -6.43 0.13
CA PRO A 119 5.84 -5.46 1.15
C PRO A 119 4.40 -5.58 1.64
N TYR A 120 4.24 -5.47 2.96
CA TYR A 120 2.96 -5.64 3.62
C TYR A 120 2.81 -4.67 4.78
N LEU A 121 1.58 -4.40 5.19
CA LEU A 121 1.30 -3.54 6.33
C LEU A 121 1.43 -4.30 7.64
N LEU A 122 2.16 -3.71 8.58
CA LEU A 122 2.14 -4.07 9.99
C LEU A 122 1.43 -2.95 10.75
N ALA A 123 0.36 -3.30 11.46
CA ALA A 123 -0.39 -2.39 12.32
C ALA A 123 0.12 -2.48 13.76
N LEU A 124 0.34 -1.34 14.40
CA LEU A 124 0.72 -1.23 15.81
C LEU A 124 -0.45 -0.61 16.59
N GLY A 125 -0.99 -1.37 17.53
CA GLY A 125 -2.17 -1.00 18.31
C GLY A 125 -2.32 -1.85 19.57
N ARG A 126 -3.24 -1.46 20.46
CA ARG A 126 -3.61 -2.33 21.59
C ARG A 126 -4.51 -3.48 21.12
N ASN A 127 -5.36 -3.20 20.13
CA ASN A 127 -6.22 -4.16 19.45
C ASN A 127 -6.57 -3.64 18.04
N LYS A 128 -7.32 -4.45 17.27
CA LYS A 128 -7.74 -4.13 15.90
C LYS A 128 -8.56 -2.83 15.79
N LYS A 129 -9.23 -2.40 16.88
CA LYS A 129 -10.00 -1.13 16.94
C LYS A 129 -9.14 0.09 17.29
N THR A 130 -8.01 -0.12 17.95
CA THR A 130 -7.14 0.95 18.50
C THR A 130 -5.73 0.86 17.92
N VAL A 131 -5.65 1.00 16.60
CA VAL A 131 -4.37 1.11 15.88
C VAL A 131 -3.88 2.55 15.94
N HIS A 132 -2.63 2.75 16.35
CA HIS A 132 -2.02 4.07 16.50
C HIS A 132 -1.00 4.36 15.39
N GLN A 133 -0.42 3.32 14.79
CA GLN A 133 0.63 3.46 13.79
C GLN A 133 0.64 2.29 12.80
N PHE A 134 1.07 2.57 11.58
CA PHE A 134 1.31 1.56 10.54
C PHE A 134 2.77 1.62 10.08
N PHE A 135 3.26 0.46 9.65
CA PHE A 135 4.55 0.30 9.01
C PHE A 135 4.38 -0.51 7.73
N VAL A 136 5.16 -0.19 6.70
CA VAL A 136 5.38 -1.09 5.57
C VAL A 136 6.60 -1.93 5.88
N ILE A 137 6.43 -3.25 5.97
CA ILE A 137 7.54 -4.19 6.13
C ILE A 137 8.09 -4.51 4.75
N LEU A 138 9.39 -4.29 4.54
CA LEU A 138 10.10 -4.60 3.31
C LEU A 138 11.51 -5.09 3.64
N ASP A 139 11.90 -6.27 3.14
CA ASP A 139 13.23 -6.86 3.37
C ASP A 139 13.67 -6.83 4.85
N LYS A 140 12.78 -7.26 5.75
CA LYS A 140 12.99 -7.27 7.22
C LYS A 140 13.24 -5.88 7.83
N ASN A 141 12.82 -4.82 7.15
CA ASN A 141 12.84 -3.46 7.67
C ASN A 141 11.43 -2.93 7.81
N ALA A 142 11.20 -2.12 8.84
CA ALA A 142 9.96 -1.38 9.02
C ALA A 142 10.13 0.06 8.51
N ILE A 143 9.37 0.42 7.48
CA ILE A 143 9.25 1.78 6.96
C ILE A 143 8.04 2.41 7.65
N SER A 144 8.25 3.48 8.42
CA SER A 144 7.16 4.12 9.14
C SER A 144 6.21 4.87 8.21
N CYS A 145 4.92 4.54 8.26
CA CYS A 145 3.91 5.28 7.50
C CYS A 145 3.72 6.70 8.08
N ARG A 146 3.45 7.65 7.19
CA ARG A 146 3.02 9.00 7.60
C ARG A 146 1.61 8.97 8.16
N SER A 147 0.70 8.27 7.49
CA SER A 147 -0.69 8.12 7.89
C SER A 147 -0.85 7.20 9.11
N ALA A 148 -1.69 7.60 10.05
CA ALA A 148 -2.18 6.74 11.13
C ALA A 148 -3.50 6.02 10.77
N SER A 149 -4.06 6.27 9.58
CA SER A 149 -5.25 5.58 9.08
C SER A 149 -4.87 4.39 8.19
N ALA A 150 -5.69 3.33 8.22
CA ALA A 150 -5.51 2.16 7.35
C ALA A 150 -5.55 2.53 5.85
N LEU A 151 -6.43 3.48 5.47
CA LEU A 151 -6.55 3.92 4.08
C LEU A 151 -5.27 4.61 3.58
N GLY A 152 -4.73 5.55 4.37
CA GLY A 152 -3.47 6.20 4.01
C GLY A 152 -2.25 5.26 4.12
N ALA A 153 -2.29 4.28 5.03
CA ALA A 153 -1.24 3.26 5.09
C ALA A 153 -1.25 2.37 3.84
N PHE A 154 -2.43 2.01 3.33
CA PHE A 154 -2.57 1.26 2.08
C PHE A 154 -2.09 2.06 0.86
N ASP A 155 -2.40 3.36 0.79
CA ASP A 155 -1.83 4.29 -0.21
C ASP A 155 -0.30 4.27 -0.18
N GLU A 156 0.31 4.36 1.01
CA GLU A 156 1.77 4.30 1.16
C GLU A 156 2.34 2.92 0.79
N LEU A 157 1.67 1.82 1.12
CA LEU A 157 2.06 0.46 0.70
C LEU A 157 2.10 0.35 -0.83
N PHE A 158 1.06 0.83 -1.52
CA PHE A 158 1.02 0.84 -2.98
C PHE A 158 2.22 1.62 -3.55
N LYS A 159 2.53 2.78 -2.98
CA LYS A 159 3.65 3.63 -3.41
C LYS A 159 5.01 2.96 -3.17
N VAL A 160 5.17 2.21 -2.08
CA VAL A 160 6.39 1.42 -1.80
C VAL A 160 6.70 0.45 -2.94
N HIS A 161 5.69 -0.20 -3.53
CA HIS A 161 5.92 -1.10 -4.67
C HIS A 161 6.64 -0.41 -5.84
N TYR A 162 6.29 0.84 -6.12
CA TYR A 162 6.93 1.60 -7.19
C TYR A 162 8.30 2.16 -6.80
N VAL A 163 8.39 2.77 -5.62
CA VAL A 163 9.62 3.42 -5.15
C VAL A 163 10.74 2.39 -5.02
N PHE A 164 10.45 1.20 -4.54
CA PHE A 164 11.40 0.10 -4.34
C PHE A 164 11.35 -0.98 -5.43
N ALA A 165 10.58 -0.76 -6.51
CA ALA A 165 10.45 -1.67 -7.65
C ALA A 165 10.15 -3.13 -7.25
N THR A 166 9.30 -3.33 -6.25
CA THR A 166 8.89 -4.67 -5.81
C THR A 166 7.71 -5.17 -6.62
N THR A 167 7.63 -6.49 -6.79
CA THR A 167 6.52 -7.11 -7.53
C THR A 167 5.27 -7.23 -6.66
N TYR A 168 4.09 -7.34 -7.27
CA TYR A 168 2.89 -7.61 -6.48
C TYR A 168 2.87 -9.06 -6.02
N ASN A 169 2.32 -9.30 -4.83
CA ASN A 169 1.99 -10.65 -4.40
C ASN A 169 1.04 -11.29 -5.44
N PRO A 170 1.32 -12.50 -5.97
CA PRO A 170 0.48 -13.14 -6.98
C PRO A 170 -1.01 -13.22 -6.60
N MET A 171 -1.32 -13.42 -5.31
CA MET A 171 -2.69 -13.50 -4.81
C MET A 171 -3.41 -12.15 -4.80
N LEU A 172 -2.65 -11.05 -4.73
CA LEU A 172 -3.16 -9.68 -4.73
C LEU A 172 -2.95 -8.96 -6.07
N TYR A 173 -2.39 -9.66 -7.08
CA TYR A 173 -1.99 -9.05 -8.35
C TYR A 173 -3.15 -8.32 -9.03
N ASN A 174 -4.34 -8.94 -9.09
CA ASN A 174 -5.52 -8.32 -9.69
C ASN A 174 -5.97 -7.07 -8.93
N MET A 175 -5.96 -7.12 -7.59
CA MET A 175 -6.31 -5.97 -6.75
C MET A 175 -5.36 -4.80 -7.01
N PHE A 176 -4.06 -5.03 -6.95
CA PHE A 176 -3.06 -3.99 -7.18
C PHE A 176 -3.07 -3.47 -8.61
N THR A 177 -3.28 -4.34 -9.60
CA THR A 177 -3.42 -3.93 -11.01
C THR A 177 -4.66 -3.06 -11.21
N PHE A 178 -5.78 -3.38 -10.54
CA PHE A 178 -6.97 -2.53 -10.55
C PHE A 178 -6.68 -1.15 -9.95
N ILE A 179 -6.05 -1.08 -8.77
CA ILE A 179 -5.67 0.18 -8.12
C ILE A 179 -4.72 1.01 -9.01
N GLN A 180 -3.69 0.37 -9.57
CA GLN A 180 -2.73 0.98 -10.48
C GLN A 180 -3.42 1.63 -11.68
N THR A 181 -4.17 0.84 -12.44
CA THR A 181 -4.68 1.25 -13.75
C THR A 181 -5.96 2.08 -13.66
N THR A 182 -6.78 1.85 -12.64
CA THR A 182 -8.13 2.43 -12.54
C THR A 182 -8.20 3.59 -11.55
N VAL A 183 -7.45 3.53 -10.45
CA VAL A 183 -7.49 4.57 -9.42
C VAL A 183 -6.40 5.61 -9.69
N TYR A 184 -5.14 5.17 -9.74
CA TYR A 184 -3.99 6.04 -10.03
C TYR A 184 -3.84 6.39 -11.52
N ASN A 185 -4.39 5.60 -12.42
CA ASN A 185 -4.21 5.71 -13.88
C ASN A 185 -2.73 5.62 -14.30
N ILE A 186 -1.96 4.72 -13.68
CA ILE A 186 -0.57 4.45 -14.04
C ILE A 186 -0.54 3.30 -15.05
N ASP A 187 0.25 3.46 -16.11
CA ASP A 187 0.50 2.44 -17.14
C ASP A 187 -0.75 1.84 -17.81
N VAL A 188 -1.81 2.66 -17.91
CA VAL A 188 -3.04 2.30 -18.63
C VAL A 188 -2.71 1.91 -20.07
N GLY A 189 -3.16 0.72 -20.48
CA GLY A 189 -2.90 0.16 -21.81
C GLY A 189 -1.49 -0.43 -22.00
N LYS A 190 -0.60 -0.32 -21.00
CA LYS A 190 0.74 -0.94 -21.03
C LYS A 190 0.81 -2.22 -20.20
N VAL A 191 0.09 -2.29 -19.10
CA VAL A 191 0.00 -3.51 -18.27
C VAL A 191 -1.03 -4.47 -18.88
N LYS A 192 -0.68 -5.75 -18.95
CA LYS A 192 -1.63 -6.80 -19.32
C LYS A 192 -2.60 -7.03 -18.17
N GLU A 193 -3.83 -6.59 -18.36
CA GLU A 193 -4.89 -6.78 -17.38
C GLU A 193 -5.56 -8.15 -17.54
N SER A 194 -5.94 -8.75 -16.42
CA SER A 194 -6.75 -9.97 -16.45
C SER A 194 -8.22 -9.63 -16.76
N PRO A 195 -9.00 -10.58 -17.31
CA PRO A 195 -10.44 -10.38 -17.53
C PRO A 195 -11.18 -9.96 -16.26
N GLY A 196 -10.78 -10.47 -15.09
CA GLY A 196 -11.38 -10.09 -13.81
C GLY A 196 -11.16 -8.63 -13.43
N VAL A 197 -9.99 -8.06 -13.74
CA VAL A 197 -9.73 -6.62 -13.51
C VAL A 197 -10.60 -5.76 -14.43
N ALA A 198 -10.71 -6.14 -15.70
CA ALA A 198 -11.57 -5.45 -16.66
C ALA A 198 -13.05 -5.50 -16.25
N GLU A 199 -13.52 -6.65 -15.75
CA GLU A 199 -14.88 -6.82 -15.26
C GLU A 199 -15.16 -5.95 -14.02
N VAL A 200 -14.28 -5.98 -13.01
CA VAL A 200 -14.43 -5.14 -11.81
C VAL A 200 -14.46 -3.66 -12.17
N ARG A 201 -13.60 -3.23 -13.11
CA ARG A 201 -13.63 -1.86 -13.63
C ARG A 201 -14.96 -1.52 -14.28
N ALA A 202 -15.45 -2.38 -15.16
CA ALA A 202 -16.73 -2.14 -15.84
C ALA A 202 -17.87 -1.99 -14.82
N ARG A 203 -17.92 -2.84 -13.80
CA ARG A 203 -18.94 -2.80 -12.74
C ARG A 203 -18.86 -1.59 -11.80
N LEU A 204 -17.69 -0.96 -11.68
CA LEU A 204 -17.47 0.18 -10.78
C LEU A 204 -17.50 1.52 -11.50
N LEU A 205 -17.21 1.56 -12.80
CA LEU A 205 -17.15 2.81 -13.57
C LEU A 205 -18.38 3.05 -14.46
N HIS A 206 -19.19 2.03 -14.72
CA HIS A 206 -20.47 2.12 -15.44
C HIS A 206 -21.63 1.72 -14.53
#